data_AF-A0A1G0DHB8-F1
#
_entry.id   AF-A0A1G0DHB8-F1
#
_cell.length_a   1.000
_cell.length_b   1.000
_cell.length_c   1.000
_cell.angle_alpha   90.00
_cell.angle_beta   90.00
_cell.angle_gamma   90.00
#
_symmetry.space_group_name_H-M   'P 1'
#
loop_
_entity.id
_entity.type
_entity.pdbx_description
1 polymer ?
#
loop_
_entity_poly.entity_id
_entity_poly.type
_entity_poly.pdbx_seq_one_letter_code
_entity_poly.pdbx_strand_id
1 'polypeptide(L)'
;MRRLIALALSAALAGCATPTPAERAAQMQKEVDEMIQIYGPACEKLGFSPDTDKWRECILNLNRSQALEHYSTQPATTQCWGHRGFFQCSSF
;
A
#
# COMPACT_ATOMS: atom_id res chain seq x y z
N MET A 1 32.67 9.79 -28.11
CA MET A 1 32.35 10.18 -26.71
C MET A 1 30.91 10.70 -26.55
N ARG A 2 30.45 11.71 -27.30
CA ARG A 2 29.07 12.27 -27.20
C ARG A 2 27.93 11.27 -27.42
N ARG A 3 28.11 10.26 -28.29
CA ARG A 3 27.10 9.19 -28.52
C ARG A 3 27.03 8.15 -27.40
N LEU A 4 28.13 7.92 -26.67
CA LEU A 4 28.16 6.99 -25.54
C LEU A 4 27.50 7.60 -24.29
N ILE A 5 27.68 8.91 -24.09
CA ILE A 5 27.02 9.67 -23.03
C ILE A 5 25.50 9.72 -23.27
N ALA A 6 25.06 9.90 -24.52
CA ALA A 6 23.63 9.88 -24.86
C ALA A 6 22.98 8.50 -24.62
N LEU A 7 23.69 7.41 -24.91
CA LEU A 7 23.21 6.05 -24.69
C LEU A 7 23.13 5.69 -23.20
N ALA A 8 24.09 6.16 -22.41
CA ALA A 8 24.10 5.99 -20.95
C ALA A 8 22.97 6.77 -20.28
N LEU A 9 22.66 7.98 -20.77
CA LEU A 9 21.52 8.78 -20.30
C LEU A 9 20.18 8.08 -20.60
N SER A 10 20.00 7.53 -21.81
CA SER A 10 18.74 6.86 -22.18
C SER A 10 18.53 5.54 -21.43
N ALA A 11 19.60 4.82 -21.07
CA ALA A 11 19.51 3.64 -20.22
C ALA A 11 19.10 4.00 -18.77
N ALA A 12 19.55 5.14 -18.25
CA ALA A 12 19.14 5.62 -16.93
C ALA A 12 17.67 6.06 -16.87
N LEU A 13 17.10 6.53 -17.99
CA LEU A 13 15.68 6.91 -18.10
C LEU A 13 14.73 5.70 -18.15
N ALA A 14 15.18 4.53 -18.62
CA ALA A 14 14.40 3.29 -18.62
C ALA A 14 14.35 2.59 -17.26
N GLY A 15 15.27 2.95 -16.34
CA GLY A 15 15.32 2.41 -14.98
C GLY A 15 14.44 3.14 -13.96
N CYS A 16 13.75 4.22 -14.38
CA CYS A 16 12.87 4.96 -13.49
C CYS A 16 11.44 4.39 -13.54
N ALA A 17 11.11 3.62 -12.49
CA ALA A 17 9.82 3.63 -11.80
C ALA A 17 8.73 2.61 -12.15
N THR A 18 9.05 1.35 -12.48
CA THR A 18 8.08 0.26 -12.22
C THR A 18 8.79 -0.97 -11.66
N PRO A 19 8.36 -1.50 -10.49
CA PRO A 19 8.93 -2.74 -9.96
C PRO A 19 8.71 -3.86 -10.96
N THR A 20 9.74 -4.69 -11.14
CA THR A 20 9.66 -5.87 -11.99
C THR A 20 8.57 -6.83 -11.47
N PRO A 21 7.98 -7.69 -12.31
CA PRO A 21 6.98 -8.66 -11.85
C PRO A 21 7.49 -9.55 -10.70
N ALA A 22 8.78 -9.90 -10.70
CA ALA A 22 9.42 -10.69 -9.66
C ALA A 22 9.49 -9.92 -8.32
N GLU A 23 9.85 -8.64 -8.35
CA GLU A 23 9.88 -7.80 -7.14
C GLU A 23 8.48 -7.60 -6.57
N ARG A 24 7.47 -7.39 -7.41
CA ARG A 24 6.08 -7.30 -6.97
C ARG A 24 5.62 -8.59 -6.29
N ALA A 25 5.95 -9.76 -6.85
CA ALA A 25 5.58 -11.04 -6.25
C ALA A 25 6.25 -11.23 -4.87
N ALA A 26 7.53 -10.91 -4.75
CA ALA A 26 8.25 -10.97 -3.47
C ALA A 26 7.68 -10.00 -2.43
N GLN A 27 7.27 -8.80 -2.85
CA GLN A 27 6.63 -7.82 -1.98
C GLN A 27 5.29 -8.32 -1.44
N MET A 28 4.46 -8.93 -2.30
CA MET A 28 3.17 -9.49 -1.89
C MET A 28 3.31 -10.67 -0.93
N GLN A 29 4.32 -11.53 -1.13
CA GLN A 29 4.60 -12.62 -0.19
C GLN A 29 4.91 -12.08 1.20
N LYS A 30 5.79 -11.07 1.28
CA LYS A 30 6.14 -10.42 2.54
C LYS A 30 4.92 -9.79 3.23
N GLU A 31 4.05 -9.13 2.47
CA GLU A 31 2.82 -8.53 3.01
C GLU A 31 1.89 -9.60 3.61
N VAL A 32 1.72 -10.73 2.93
CA VAL A 32 0.93 -11.86 3.46
C VAL A 32 1.56 -12.46 4.71
N ASP A 33 2.88 -12.65 4.74
CA ASP A 33 3.59 -13.18 5.90
C ASP A 33 3.40 -12.28 7.13
N GLU A 34 3.48 -10.97 6.93
CA GLU A 34 3.23 -9.97 7.98
C GLU A 34 1.78 -10.03 8.47
N MET A 35 0.81 -10.11 7.55
CA MET A 35 -0.61 -10.26 7.91
C MET A 35 -0.86 -11.53 8.73
N ILE A 36 -0.24 -12.65 8.38
CA ILE A 36 -0.36 -13.91 9.13
C ILE A 36 0.22 -13.74 10.55
N GLN A 37 1.38 -13.10 10.69
CA GLN A 37 2.00 -12.87 11.99
C GLN A 37 1.15 -11.95 12.89
N ILE A 38 0.55 -10.91 12.32
CA ILE A 38 -0.23 -9.92 13.07
C ILE A 38 -1.63 -10.45 13.41
N TYR A 39 -2.34 -11.01 12.43
CA TYR A 39 -3.76 -11.36 12.55
C TYR A 39 -4.04 -12.84 12.80
N GLY A 40 -3.12 -13.74 12.43
CA GLY A 40 -3.27 -15.19 12.60
C GLY A 40 -3.64 -15.58 14.04
N PRO A 41 -2.91 -15.10 15.07
CA PRO A 41 -3.24 -15.41 16.47
C PRO A 41 -4.62 -14.91 16.91
N ALA A 42 -5.09 -13.79 16.35
CA ALA A 42 -6.44 -13.28 16.65
C ALA A 42 -7.50 -14.20 16.02
N CYS A 43 -7.29 -14.63 14.77
CA CYS A 43 -8.20 -15.56 14.09
C CYS A 43 -8.23 -16.95 14.75
N GLU A 44 -7.10 -17.45 15.25
CA GLU A 44 -7.06 -18.68 16.04
C GLU A 44 -7.85 -18.55 17.35
N LYS A 45 -7.72 -17.40 18.06
CA LYS A 45 -8.53 -17.11 19.26
C LYS A 45 -10.03 -17.00 18.97
N LEU A 46 -10.40 -16.62 17.76
CA LEU A 46 -11.79 -16.61 17.28
C LEU A 46 -12.29 -18.02 16.88
N GLY A 47 -11.45 -19.05 16.96
CA GLY A 47 -11.80 -20.43 16.71
C GLY A 47 -11.62 -20.88 15.26
N PHE A 48 -10.97 -20.09 14.41
CA PHE A 48 -10.64 -20.51 13.06
C PHE A 48 -9.39 -21.40 13.07
N SER A 49 -9.48 -22.57 12.47
CA SER A 49 -8.32 -23.48 12.33
C SER A 49 -7.30 -22.89 11.37
N PRO A 50 -6.00 -22.90 11.71
CA PRO A 50 -4.94 -22.36 10.85
C PRO A 50 -4.94 -23.05 9.48
N ASP A 51 -4.45 -22.33 8.47
CA ASP A 51 -4.33 -22.78 7.07
C ASP A 51 -5.66 -23.17 6.38
N THR A 52 -6.81 -22.89 6.99
CA THR A 52 -8.12 -23.01 6.35
C THR A 52 -8.52 -21.74 5.61
N ASP A 53 -9.42 -21.87 4.63
CA ASP A 53 -9.94 -20.70 3.90
C ASP A 53 -10.65 -19.71 4.81
N LYS A 54 -11.37 -20.20 5.82
CA LYS A 54 -12.05 -19.35 6.82
C LYS A 54 -11.05 -18.57 7.67
N TRP A 55 -9.91 -19.17 8.01
CA TRP A 55 -8.84 -18.49 8.73
C TRP A 55 -8.15 -17.42 7.87
N ARG A 56 -7.85 -17.73 6.60
CA ARG A 56 -7.33 -16.74 5.64
C ARG A 56 -8.31 -15.57 5.43
N GLU A 57 -9.61 -15.87 5.32
CA GLU A 57 -10.64 -14.85 5.18
C GLU A 57 -10.73 -13.95 6.42
N CYS A 58 -10.63 -14.53 7.62
CA CYS A 58 -10.55 -13.75 8.87
C CYS A 58 -9.37 -12.78 8.86
N ILE A 59 -8.18 -13.22 8.46
CA ILE A 59 -6.97 -12.38 8.35
C ILE A 59 -7.21 -11.22 7.37
N LEU A 60 -7.74 -11.52 6.18
CA LEU A 60 -8.04 -10.50 5.16
C LEU A 60 -9.08 -9.48 5.63
N ASN A 61 -10.09 -9.93 6.38
CA ASN A 61 -11.12 -9.07 6.93
C ASN A 61 -10.57 -8.13 8.01
N LEU A 62 -9.76 -8.63 8.94
CA LEU A 62 -9.13 -7.81 9.98
C LEU A 62 -8.22 -6.74 9.36
N ASN A 63 -7.42 -7.10 8.36
CA ASN A 63 -6.58 -6.16 7.63
C ASN A 63 -7.41 -5.06 6.94
N ARG A 64 -8.52 -5.45 6.29
CA ARG A 64 -9.44 -4.48 5.67
C ARG A 64 -10.04 -3.52 6.69
N SER A 65 -10.48 -4.03 7.84
CA SER A 65 -11.03 -3.20 8.91
C SER A 65 -10.01 -2.19 9.43
N GLN A 66 -8.75 -2.61 9.64
CA GLN A 66 -7.68 -1.70 10.04
C GLN A 66 -7.41 -0.61 8.98
N ALA A 67 -7.38 -0.98 7.70
CA ALA A 67 -7.17 -0.01 6.62
C ALA A 67 -8.29 1.05 6.56
N LEU A 68 -9.55 0.63 6.79
CA LEU A 68 -10.69 1.54 6.87
C LEU A 68 -10.61 2.45 8.09
N GLU A 69 -10.22 1.93 9.25
CA GLU A 69 -10.02 2.72 10.46
C GLU A 69 -8.92 3.77 10.25
N HIS A 70 -7.81 3.37 9.64
CA HIS A 70 -6.72 4.28 9.30
C HIS A 70 -7.18 5.38 8.34
N TYR A 71 -7.91 5.02 7.27
CA TYR A 71 -8.47 6.01 6.35
C TYR A 71 -9.46 6.95 7.03
N SER A 72 -10.30 6.45 7.93
CA SER A 72 -11.28 7.27 8.65
C SER A 72 -10.66 8.27 9.63
N THR A 73 -9.47 7.97 10.15
CA THR A 73 -8.75 8.78 11.15
C THR A 73 -7.70 9.69 10.52
N GLN A 74 -7.35 9.48 9.25
CA GLN A 74 -6.49 10.40 8.51
C GLN A 74 -7.24 11.72 8.29
N PRO A 75 -6.63 12.88 8.63
CA PRO A 75 -7.22 14.16 8.33
C PRO A 75 -7.32 14.30 6.81
N ALA A 76 -8.55 14.37 6.28
CA ALA A 76 -8.79 14.71 4.89
C ALA A 76 -8.00 16.00 4.60
N THR A 77 -7.04 15.93 3.67
CA THR A 77 -6.18 17.07 3.38
C THR A 77 -7.06 18.16 2.81
N THR A 78 -7.48 19.10 3.67
CA THR A 78 -8.31 20.21 3.26
C THR A 78 -7.38 21.19 2.57
N GLN A 79 -7.37 21.15 1.24
CA GLN A 79 -6.62 22.10 0.46
C GLN A 79 -7.51 23.32 0.28
N CYS A 80 -7.12 24.42 0.92
CA CYS A 80 -7.72 25.72 0.73
C CYS A 80 -6.78 26.56 -0.13
N TRP A 81 -7.19 26.86 -1.36
CA TRP A 81 -6.51 27.81 -2.22
C TRP A 81 -7.31 29.11 -2.26
N GLY A 82 -6.66 30.26 -2.03
CA GLY A 82 -7.35 31.55 -1.96
C GLY A 82 -6.55 32.69 -1.31
N HIS A 83 -7.06 33.91 -1.48
CA HIS A 83 -6.56 35.15 -0.87
C HIS A 83 -7.72 35.81 -0.12
N ARG A 84 -7.41 36.74 0.81
CA ARG A 84 -8.39 37.29 1.78
C ARG A 84 -9.73 37.66 1.10
N GLY A 85 -10.78 36.91 1.44
CA GLY A 85 -12.15 37.12 0.93
C GLY A 85 -12.71 35.97 0.09
N PHE A 86 -11.86 35.11 -0.49
CA PHE A 86 -12.29 33.94 -1.25
C PHE A 86 -11.35 32.76 -0.96
N PHE A 87 -11.77 31.86 -0.07
CA PHE A 87 -11.13 30.56 0.10
C PHE A 87 -12.05 29.50 -0.50
N GLN A 88 -11.56 28.76 -1.50
CA GLN A 88 -12.20 27.54 -1.95
C GLN A 88 -11.47 26.39 -1.27
N CYS A 89 -12.09 25.84 -0.23
CA CYS A 89 -11.60 24.66 0.45
C CYS A 89 -12.23 23.42 -0.19
N SER A 90 -11.41 22.44 -0.51
CA SER A 90 -11.87 21.12 -0.93
C SER A 90 -11.23 20.06 -0.04
N SER A 91 -12.04 19.10 0.40
CA SER A 91 -11.62 17.92 1.13
C SER A 91 -11.68 16.72 0.18
N PHE A 92 -10.63 15.93 0.14
CA PHE A 92 -10.52 14.68 -0.61
C PHE A 92 -10.11 13.56 0.33
#